data_AF-A0A2E0WWE8-F1
#
_entry.id   AF-A0A2E0WWE8-F1
#
_cell.length_a   1.000
_cell.length_b   1.000
_cell.length_c   1.000
_cell.angle_alpha   90.00
_cell.angle_beta   90.00
_cell.angle_gamma   90.00
#
_symmetry.space_group_name_H-M   'P 1'
#
loop_
_entity.id
_entity.type
_entity.pdbx_description
1 polymer ?
#
loop_
_entity_poly.entity_id
_entity_poly.type
_entity_poly.pdbx_seq_one_letter_code
_entity_poly.pdbx_strand_id
1 'polypeptide(L)'
;MKPQEILSELGPPRQLLSSSAKADKSRKVGVLSKVLYLTSGVFCPCATESCLRVCLGHTSGRMVLPTSAAARDRRTALYAVDQEHFLHLLRAELHFLRAEARALEMVPAVRLNGTSDIPWEQLHGELFAEFADVRFYDYTKLLPRAKAFTAGRLGDGRWPANYHLTLSVSEQNQAEAEAYLRSGGNIAAVFWPEIPDRWRGYEVIDGDYHDARFLDGQGCIIGLSAKGIAREDLSGFVVRTDASAPWKHGSAA
;
A
#
# COMPACT_ATOMS: atom_id res chain seq x y z
N MET A 1 2.14 -24.05 4.57
CA MET A 1 1.06 -24.47 5.49
C MET A 1 -0.26 -23.93 4.97
N LYS A 2 -1.32 -24.71 5.04
CA LYS A 2 -2.68 -24.24 4.74
C LYS A 2 -3.12 -23.22 5.80
N PRO A 3 -4.00 -22.27 5.47
CA PRO A 3 -4.51 -21.30 6.44
C PRO A 3 -5.03 -21.91 7.76
N GLN A 4 -5.75 -23.04 7.69
CA GLN A 4 -6.27 -23.71 8.89
C GLN A 4 -5.15 -24.26 9.79
N GLU A 5 -4.08 -24.79 9.20
CA GLU A 5 -2.91 -25.29 9.94
C GLU A 5 -2.19 -24.14 10.65
N ILE A 6 -2.05 -22.99 9.98
CA ILE A 6 -1.46 -21.78 10.57
C ILE A 6 -2.23 -21.37 11.83
N LEU A 7 -3.57 -21.31 11.76
CA LEU A 7 -4.38 -20.92 12.92
C LEU A 7 -4.38 -21.98 14.02
N SER A 8 -4.32 -23.26 13.68
CA SER A 8 -4.23 -24.36 14.64
C SER A 8 -2.90 -24.32 15.41
N GLU A 9 -1.77 -24.14 14.72
CA GLU A 9 -0.44 -24.17 15.34
C GLU A 9 -0.08 -22.84 16.01
N LEU A 10 -0.38 -21.73 15.35
CA LEU A 10 0.06 -20.40 15.79
C LEU A 10 -1.02 -19.66 16.59
N GLY A 11 -2.28 -20.09 16.52
CA GLY A 11 -3.44 -19.38 17.09
C GLY A 11 -3.91 -18.20 16.23
N PRO A 12 -5.13 -17.68 16.46
CA PRO A 12 -5.64 -16.51 15.75
C PRO A 12 -4.84 -15.24 16.09
N PRO A 13 -4.78 -14.25 15.18
CA PRO A 13 -4.15 -12.98 15.46
C PRO A 13 -4.93 -12.24 16.57
N ARG A 14 -4.20 -11.65 17.52
CA ARG A 14 -4.80 -10.77 18.54
C ARG A 14 -5.04 -9.34 18.05
N GLN A 15 -4.24 -8.92 17.07
CA GLN A 15 -4.29 -7.58 16.48
C GLN A 15 -4.01 -7.65 14.97
N LEU A 16 -4.75 -6.86 14.18
CA LEU A 16 -4.66 -6.77 12.73
C LEU A 16 -3.84 -5.55 12.28
N LEU A 17 -4.14 -4.38 12.83
CA LEU A 17 -3.48 -3.13 12.50
C LEU A 17 -2.20 -2.97 13.32
N SER A 18 -1.21 -2.36 12.70
CA SER A 18 0.11 -2.13 13.32
C SER A 18 0.62 -0.74 12.99
N SER A 19 1.48 -0.19 13.86
CA SER A 19 2.30 0.97 13.48
C SER A 19 3.52 0.50 12.69
N SER A 20 4.06 1.41 11.89
CA SER A 20 5.36 1.25 11.25
C SER A 20 6.11 2.57 11.38
N ALA A 21 7.45 2.52 11.30
CA ALA A 21 8.25 3.74 11.33
C ALA A 21 7.83 4.74 10.24
N LYS A 22 7.29 4.27 9.11
CA LYS A 22 6.77 5.12 8.04
C LYS A 22 5.42 5.75 8.42
N ALA A 23 4.50 4.94 8.94
CA ALA A 23 3.20 5.41 9.41
C ALA A 23 3.33 6.42 10.57
N ASP A 24 4.29 6.20 11.48
CA ASP A 24 4.52 7.11 12.61
C ASP A 24 5.00 8.51 12.16
N LYS A 25 5.66 8.61 10.99
CA LYS A 25 6.05 9.92 10.44
C LYS A 25 4.84 10.79 10.05
N SER A 26 3.69 10.19 9.76
CA SER A 26 2.44 10.91 9.45
C SER A 26 1.95 11.77 10.61
N ARG A 27 2.41 11.52 11.85
CA ARG A 27 2.13 12.38 13.00
C ARG A 27 2.62 13.81 12.79
N LYS A 28 3.70 14.02 12.01
CA LYS A 28 4.24 15.34 11.67
C LYS A 28 3.28 16.19 10.82
N VAL A 29 2.32 15.55 10.18
CA VAL A 29 1.27 16.19 9.36
C VAL A 29 -0.12 16.02 9.99
N GLY A 30 -0.18 15.78 11.30
CA GLY A 30 -1.45 15.69 12.04
C GLY A 30 -2.26 14.42 11.78
N VAL A 31 -1.63 13.35 11.27
CA VAL A 31 -2.31 12.10 10.92
C VAL A 31 -1.83 10.95 11.82
N LEU A 32 -2.77 10.28 12.47
CA LEU A 32 -2.53 9.03 13.18
C LEU A 32 -2.86 7.86 12.24
N SER A 33 -1.84 7.30 11.61
CA SER A 33 -2.00 6.18 10.67
C SER A 33 -1.64 4.82 11.27
N LYS A 34 -2.44 3.78 10.96
CA LYS A 34 -2.07 2.37 11.15
C LYS A 34 -2.05 1.63 9.81
N VAL A 35 -1.37 0.50 9.76
CA VAL A 35 -1.21 -0.31 8.54
C VAL A 35 -1.55 -1.77 8.84
N LEU A 36 -2.34 -2.37 7.95
CA LEU A 36 -2.55 -3.80 7.89
C LEU A 36 -1.48 -4.44 6.98
N TYR A 37 -0.74 -5.38 7.55
CA TYR A 37 0.20 -6.21 6.81
C TYR A 37 -0.29 -7.65 6.76
N LEU A 38 -0.44 -8.16 5.55
CA LEU A 38 -0.70 -9.56 5.24
C LEU A 38 0.54 -10.21 4.62
N THR A 39 0.57 -11.53 4.58
CA THR A 39 1.63 -12.32 3.93
C THR A 39 1.76 -11.87 2.48
N SER A 40 2.96 -11.39 2.14
CA SER A 40 3.24 -10.86 0.81
C SER A 40 3.01 -11.93 -0.26
N GLY A 41 2.40 -11.53 -1.38
CA GLY A 41 2.10 -12.41 -2.50
C GLY A 41 0.82 -13.23 -2.38
N VAL A 42 0.21 -13.36 -1.20
CA VAL A 42 -1.04 -14.14 -1.05
C VAL A 42 -2.25 -13.39 -1.62
N PHE A 43 -2.40 -12.12 -1.24
CA PHE A 43 -3.50 -11.26 -1.69
C PHE A 43 -2.99 -10.09 -2.55
N CYS A 44 -2.13 -10.37 -3.51
CA CYS A 44 -1.59 -9.38 -4.44
C CYS A 44 -1.56 -9.97 -5.86
N PRO A 45 -2.66 -9.87 -6.63
CA PRO A 45 -2.82 -10.62 -7.88
C PRO A 45 -1.84 -10.20 -8.99
N CYS A 46 -1.35 -8.96 -8.97
CA CYS A 46 -0.33 -8.46 -9.90
C CYS A 46 1.07 -8.46 -9.30
N ALA A 47 1.34 -9.32 -8.31
CA ALA A 47 2.68 -9.48 -7.77
C ALA A 47 3.58 -10.18 -8.79
N THR A 48 4.56 -9.44 -9.31
CA THR A 48 5.62 -9.97 -10.18
C THR A 48 6.70 -10.66 -9.34
N GLU A 49 7.48 -11.55 -9.97
CA GLU A 49 8.58 -12.24 -9.28
C GLU A 49 9.61 -11.26 -8.71
N SER A 50 10.00 -10.24 -9.49
CA SER A 50 10.93 -9.19 -9.05
C SER A 50 10.35 -8.41 -7.87
N CYS A 51 9.07 -8.03 -7.89
CA CYS A 51 8.47 -7.26 -6.81
C CYS A 51 8.33 -8.09 -5.52
N LEU A 52 8.06 -9.40 -5.63
CA LEU A 52 8.02 -10.32 -4.49
C LEU A 52 9.41 -10.50 -3.89
N ARG A 53 10.43 -10.72 -4.73
CA ARG A 53 11.83 -10.86 -4.30
C ARG A 53 12.30 -9.69 -3.44
N VAL A 54 11.89 -8.48 -3.78
CA VAL A 54 12.30 -7.26 -3.06
C VAL A 54 11.23 -6.72 -2.11
N CYS A 55 10.10 -7.43 -1.94
CA CYS A 55 8.96 -6.94 -1.16
C CYS A 55 9.36 -6.60 0.28
N LEU A 56 8.86 -5.46 0.78
CA LEU A 56 9.11 -5.01 2.15
C LEU A 56 8.77 -6.07 3.20
N GLY A 57 7.75 -6.90 2.95
CA GLY A 57 7.37 -8.00 3.83
C GLY A 57 8.42 -9.10 3.98
N HIS A 58 9.38 -9.20 3.05
CA HIS A 58 10.45 -10.19 3.08
C HIS A 58 11.83 -9.59 3.38
N THR A 59 12.03 -8.30 3.15
CA THR A 59 13.39 -7.74 3.02
C THR A 59 13.69 -6.52 3.90
N SER A 60 12.69 -5.92 4.56
CA SER A 60 12.86 -4.60 5.18
C SER A 60 12.67 -4.58 6.70
N GLY A 61 13.73 -4.21 7.42
CA GLY A 61 13.67 -3.84 8.84
C GLY A 61 13.03 -4.92 9.72
N ARG A 62 12.12 -4.53 10.61
CA ARG A 62 11.44 -5.46 11.52
C ARG A 62 10.54 -6.47 10.81
N MET A 63 10.18 -6.22 9.54
CA MET A 63 9.27 -7.09 8.80
C MET A 63 9.84 -8.49 8.59
N VAL A 64 11.17 -8.65 8.57
CA VAL A 64 11.83 -9.95 8.35
C VAL A 64 11.90 -10.82 9.62
N LEU A 65 11.61 -10.23 10.79
CA LEU A 65 11.67 -10.96 12.06
C LEU A 65 10.62 -12.08 12.07
N PRO A 66 10.95 -13.29 12.59
CA PRO A 66 10.01 -14.41 12.63
C PRO A 66 8.67 -14.07 13.28
N THR A 67 8.69 -13.24 14.33
CA THR A 67 7.48 -12.77 15.01
C THR A 67 6.58 -11.91 14.11
N SER A 68 7.18 -11.06 13.27
CA SER A 68 6.44 -10.22 12.32
C SER A 68 5.92 -11.03 11.15
N ALA A 69 6.69 -12.01 10.66
CA ALA A 69 6.24 -12.96 9.65
C ALA A 69 5.04 -13.78 10.16
N ALA A 70 5.17 -14.39 11.34
CA ALA A 70 4.11 -15.17 11.95
C ALA A 70 2.86 -14.34 12.27
N ALA A 71 2.99 -13.04 12.57
CA ALA A 71 1.84 -12.15 12.74
C ALA A 71 1.09 -11.93 11.41
N ARG A 72 1.82 -11.72 10.30
CA ARG A 72 1.22 -11.59 8.96
C ARG A 72 0.55 -12.90 8.54
N ASP A 73 1.18 -14.04 8.78
CA ASP A 73 0.64 -15.35 8.43
C ASP A 73 -0.67 -15.64 9.17
N ARG A 74 -0.74 -15.35 10.47
CA ARG A 74 -2.00 -15.44 11.24
C ARG A 74 -3.11 -14.53 10.69
N ARG A 75 -2.79 -13.28 10.33
CA ARG A 75 -3.75 -12.32 9.76
C ARG A 75 -4.27 -12.78 8.41
N THR A 76 -3.36 -13.19 7.52
CA THR A 76 -3.67 -13.78 6.21
C THR A 76 -4.56 -15.00 6.36
N ALA A 77 -4.18 -15.91 7.26
CA ALA A 77 -4.90 -17.14 7.47
C ALA A 77 -6.32 -16.88 7.99
N LEU A 78 -6.47 -15.97 8.96
CA LEU A 78 -7.80 -15.59 9.46
C LEU A 78 -8.67 -15.01 8.34
N TYR A 79 -8.16 -14.06 7.55
CA TYR A 79 -8.91 -13.49 6.43
C TYR A 79 -9.27 -14.55 5.36
N ALA A 80 -8.44 -15.58 5.19
CA ALA A 80 -8.71 -16.64 4.21
C ALA A 80 -9.79 -17.64 4.67
N VAL A 81 -9.94 -17.87 5.98
CA VAL A 81 -10.83 -18.93 6.50
C VAL A 81 -12.09 -18.40 7.18
N ASP A 82 -12.04 -17.20 7.75
CA ASP A 82 -13.10 -16.61 8.57
C ASP A 82 -13.06 -15.07 8.43
N GLN A 83 -13.58 -14.59 7.30
CA GLN A 83 -13.64 -13.16 6.99
C GLN A 83 -14.53 -12.39 7.97
N GLU A 84 -15.60 -13.00 8.46
CA GLU A 84 -16.51 -12.37 9.41
C GLU A 84 -15.77 -12.02 10.71
N HIS A 85 -15.06 -12.98 11.29
CA HIS A 85 -14.25 -12.73 12.48
C HIS A 85 -13.12 -11.74 12.19
N PHE A 86 -12.46 -11.83 11.03
CA PHE A 86 -11.46 -10.84 10.64
C PHE A 86 -12.03 -9.41 10.63
N LEU A 87 -13.20 -9.22 10.03
CA LEU A 87 -13.83 -7.91 9.95
C LEU A 87 -14.32 -7.42 11.31
N HIS A 88 -14.80 -8.30 12.20
CA HIS A 88 -15.12 -7.92 13.58
C HIS A 88 -13.91 -7.37 14.33
N LEU A 89 -12.74 -8.03 14.22
CA LEU A 89 -11.49 -7.52 14.81
C LEU A 89 -11.08 -6.19 14.19
N LEU A 90 -11.19 -6.06 12.85
CA LEU A 90 -10.84 -4.83 12.15
C LEU A 90 -11.72 -3.65 12.60
N ARG A 91 -13.05 -3.86 12.70
CA ARG A 91 -13.98 -2.84 13.19
C ARG A 91 -13.63 -2.37 14.60
N ALA A 92 -13.36 -3.31 15.51
CA ALA A 92 -12.95 -2.97 16.87
C ALA A 92 -11.68 -2.10 16.88
N GLU A 93 -10.68 -2.46 16.09
CA GLU A 93 -9.44 -1.67 15.98
C GLU A 93 -9.63 -0.30 15.30
N LEU A 94 -10.55 -0.18 14.35
CA LEU A 94 -10.91 1.11 13.75
C LEU A 94 -11.62 2.02 14.77
N HIS A 95 -12.47 1.49 15.64
CA HIS A 95 -13.03 2.25 16.76
C HIS A 95 -11.96 2.73 17.73
N PHE A 96 -11.00 1.87 18.09
CA PHE A 96 -9.87 2.27 18.93
C PHE A 96 -9.00 3.34 18.26
N LEU A 97 -8.71 3.19 16.97
CA LEU A 97 -7.96 4.19 16.20
C LEU A 97 -8.66 5.55 16.21
N ARG A 98 -9.99 5.58 16.03
CA ARG A 98 -10.78 6.82 16.10
C ARG A 98 -10.68 7.47 17.47
N ALA A 99 -10.83 6.68 18.54
CA ALA A 99 -10.73 7.18 19.92
C ALA A 99 -9.33 7.74 20.21
N GLU A 100 -8.27 7.01 19.82
CA GLU A 100 -6.87 7.44 19.97
C GLU A 100 -6.60 8.73 19.19
N ALA A 101 -7.02 8.80 17.92
CA ALA A 101 -6.83 9.97 17.08
C ALA A 101 -7.55 11.21 17.64
N ARG A 102 -8.78 11.04 18.15
CA ARG A 102 -9.54 12.12 18.80
C ARG A 102 -8.83 12.65 20.04
N ALA A 103 -8.31 11.76 20.89
CA ALA A 103 -7.58 12.15 22.10
C ALA A 103 -6.27 12.90 21.78
N LEU A 104 -5.68 12.64 20.62
CA LEU A 104 -4.45 13.27 20.14
C LEU A 104 -4.70 14.46 19.21
N GLU A 105 -5.96 14.84 18.96
CA GLU A 105 -6.34 15.88 17.99
C GLU A 105 -5.76 15.64 16.58
N MET A 106 -5.72 14.38 16.15
CA MET A 106 -5.20 13.94 14.85
C MET A 106 -6.30 13.36 13.96
N VAL A 107 -6.05 13.34 12.66
CA VAL A 107 -6.90 12.64 11.68
C VAL A 107 -6.61 11.13 11.74
N PRO A 108 -7.60 10.26 12.03
CA PRO A 108 -7.41 8.81 11.98
C PRO A 108 -7.27 8.36 10.53
N ALA A 109 -6.25 7.55 10.25
CA ALA A 109 -6.05 6.98 8.92
C ALA A 109 -5.61 5.52 8.97
N VAL A 110 -5.96 4.75 7.94
CA VAL A 110 -5.56 3.36 7.83
C VAL A 110 -5.18 3.00 6.39
N ARG A 111 -4.09 2.28 6.26
CA ARG A 111 -3.67 1.61 5.03
C ARG A 111 -3.93 0.12 5.16
N LEU A 112 -4.97 -0.37 4.49
CA LEU A 112 -5.37 -1.78 4.57
C LEU A 112 -4.49 -2.68 3.67
N ASN A 113 -3.84 -2.09 2.67
CA ASN A 113 -2.91 -2.75 1.76
C ASN A 113 -1.47 -2.32 2.04
N GLY A 114 -0.92 -2.79 3.17
CA GLY A 114 0.50 -2.63 3.49
C GLY A 114 1.40 -3.51 2.64
N THR A 115 1.05 -4.80 2.48
CA THR A 115 1.77 -5.83 1.72
C THR A 115 0.83 -6.73 0.90
N SER A 116 -0.39 -6.26 0.67
CA SER A 116 -1.44 -6.86 -0.15
C SER A 116 -1.96 -5.84 -1.15
N ASP A 117 -2.92 -6.24 -1.99
CA ASP A 117 -3.65 -5.40 -2.94
C ASP A 117 -5.09 -5.95 -3.08
N ILE A 118 -5.82 -5.97 -1.96
CA ILE A 118 -7.23 -6.36 -1.88
C ILE A 118 -8.09 -5.14 -2.28
N PRO A 119 -9.09 -5.29 -3.17
CA PRO A 119 -10.03 -4.22 -3.50
C PRO A 119 -11.07 -4.06 -2.39
N TRP A 120 -10.65 -3.52 -1.24
CA TRP A 120 -11.48 -3.37 -0.04
C TRP A 120 -12.77 -2.61 -0.30
N GLU A 121 -12.71 -1.57 -1.13
CA GLU A 121 -13.88 -0.78 -1.56
C GLU A 121 -14.95 -1.62 -2.26
N GLN A 122 -14.57 -2.72 -2.94
CA GLN A 122 -15.50 -3.62 -3.62
C GLN A 122 -16.02 -4.71 -2.70
N LEU A 123 -15.13 -5.32 -1.89
CA LEU A 123 -15.46 -6.50 -1.09
C LEU A 123 -16.08 -6.15 0.26
N HIS A 124 -15.67 -5.01 0.83
CA HIS A 124 -16.01 -4.57 2.19
C HIS A 124 -16.37 -3.08 2.19
N GLY A 125 -17.17 -2.67 1.20
CA GLY A 125 -17.58 -1.28 0.96
C GLY A 125 -18.27 -0.63 2.16
N GLU A 126 -18.91 -1.43 3.02
CA GLU A 126 -19.59 -0.99 4.23
C GLU A 126 -18.64 -0.38 5.26
N LEU A 127 -17.36 -0.80 5.31
CA LEU A 127 -16.38 -0.23 6.23
C LEU A 127 -16.18 1.27 5.98
N PHE A 128 -16.20 1.71 4.72
CA PHE A 128 -15.98 3.11 4.38
C PHE A 128 -17.17 3.98 4.76
N ALA A 129 -18.38 3.42 4.73
CA ALA A 129 -19.59 4.09 5.20
C ALA A 129 -19.66 4.15 6.74
N GLU A 130 -19.33 3.04 7.42
CA GLU A 130 -19.32 2.93 8.88
C GLU A 130 -18.27 3.85 9.53
N PHE A 131 -17.10 3.97 8.88
CA PHE A 131 -15.96 4.77 9.35
C PHE A 131 -15.71 5.98 8.43
N ALA A 132 -16.75 6.73 8.11
CA ALA A 132 -16.69 7.88 7.20
C ALA A 132 -15.71 9.00 7.66
N ASP A 133 -15.37 9.06 8.95
CA ASP A 133 -14.40 9.98 9.55
C ASP A 133 -12.94 9.45 9.54
N VAL A 134 -12.72 8.20 9.15
CA VAL A 134 -11.38 7.60 8.98
C VAL A 134 -10.94 7.75 7.53
N ARG A 135 -9.69 8.18 7.33
CA ARG A 135 -9.07 8.23 6.00
C ARG A 135 -8.49 6.87 5.64
N PHE A 136 -9.00 6.28 4.57
CA PHE A 136 -8.46 5.06 4.00
C PHE A 136 -7.55 5.41 2.83
N TYR A 137 -6.39 4.78 2.74
CA TYR A 137 -5.51 5.00 1.62
C TYR A 137 -4.66 3.77 1.33
N ASP A 138 -4.53 3.41 0.06
CA ASP A 138 -3.82 2.20 -0.34
C ASP A 138 -3.01 2.41 -1.61
N TYR A 139 -2.11 1.46 -1.83
CA TYR A 139 -1.37 1.35 -3.08
C TYR A 139 -1.93 0.15 -3.84
N THR A 140 -2.04 0.26 -5.15
CA THR A 140 -2.46 -0.85 -6.01
C THR A 140 -1.51 -1.03 -7.18
N LYS A 141 -1.31 -2.26 -7.65
CA LYS A 141 -0.71 -2.54 -8.96
C LYS A 141 -1.77 -2.77 -10.04
N LEU A 142 -3.05 -2.84 -9.66
CA LEU A 142 -4.17 -3.05 -10.56
C LEU A 142 -4.53 -1.74 -11.26
N LEU A 143 -3.98 -1.52 -12.46
CA LEU A 143 -4.29 -0.35 -13.28
C LEU A 143 -5.81 -0.15 -13.50
N PRO A 144 -6.63 -1.17 -13.79
CA PRO A 144 -8.08 -0.97 -13.92
C PRO A 144 -8.72 -0.40 -12.66
N ARG A 145 -8.26 -0.83 -11.48
CA ARG A 145 -8.72 -0.33 -10.17
C ARG A 145 -8.32 1.14 -9.98
N ALA A 146 -7.08 1.48 -10.30
CA ALA A 146 -6.59 2.86 -10.25
C ALA A 146 -7.37 3.79 -11.21
N LYS A 147 -7.62 3.34 -12.45
CA LYS A 147 -8.44 4.08 -13.42
C LYS A 147 -9.89 4.27 -12.95
N ALA A 148 -10.48 3.25 -12.33
CA ALA A 148 -11.82 3.32 -11.75
C ALA A 148 -11.89 4.38 -10.62
N PHE A 149 -10.87 4.41 -9.76
CA PHE A 149 -10.72 5.44 -8.72
C PHE A 149 -10.69 6.85 -9.29
N THR A 150 -9.81 7.14 -10.27
CA THR A 150 -9.75 8.48 -10.89
C THR A 150 -11.02 8.86 -11.64
N ALA A 151 -11.74 7.87 -12.18
CA ALA A 151 -13.05 8.10 -12.80
C ALA A 151 -14.18 8.30 -11.77
N GLY A 152 -13.91 8.09 -10.46
CA GLY A 152 -14.91 8.14 -9.40
C GLY A 152 -15.96 7.03 -9.47
N ARG A 153 -15.68 5.94 -10.20
CA ARG A 153 -16.65 4.86 -10.47
C ARG A 153 -16.27 3.57 -9.77
N LEU A 154 -17.26 2.90 -9.19
CA LEU A 154 -17.10 1.62 -8.51
C LEU A 154 -18.27 0.70 -8.89
N GLY A 155 -18.12 -0.06 -9.98
CA GLY A 155 -19.25 -0.75 -10.59
C GLY A 155 -20.35 0.24 -10.98
N ASP A 156 -21.58 -0.01 -10.53
CA ASP A 156 -22.71 0.91 -10.68
C ASP A 156 -22.75 2.02 -9.61
N GLY A 157 -21.83 1.98 -8.65
CA GLY A 157 -21.71 2.90 -7.53
C GLY A 157 -20.61 3.96 -7.70
N ARG A 158 -20.40 4.72 -6.63
CA ARG A 158 -19.36 5.74 -6.53
C ARG A 158 -18.23 5.26 -5.63
N TRP A 159 -17.02 5.73 -5.92
CA TRP A 159 -15.87 5.50 -5.05
C TRP A 159 -16.10 6.15 -3.65
N PRO A 160 -15.69 5.50 -2.54
CA PRO A 160 -15.86 6.10 -1.22
C PRO A 160 -15.08 7.41 -1.06
N ALA A 161 -15.75 8.46 -0.55
CA ALA A 161 -15.18 9.81 -0.46
C ALA A 161 -14.01 9.93 0.53
N ASN A 162 -13.88 8.97 1.46
CA ASN A 162 -12.80 8.88 2.44
C ASN A 162 -11.67 7.94 2.01
N TYR A 163 -11.61 7.53 0.73
CA TYR A 163 -10.61 6.61 0.21
C TYR A 163 -9.68 7.28 -0.82
N HIS A 164 -8.36 7.10 -0.68
CA HIS A 164 -7.36 7.49 -1.67
C HIS A 164 -6.60 6.29 -2.23
N LEU A 165 -6.38 6.23 -3.54
CA LEU A 165 -5.65 5.13 -4.17
C LEU A 165 -4.49 5.63 -5.03
N THR A 166 -3.30 5.07 -4.78
CA THR A 166 -2.07 5.38 -5.53
C THR A 166 -1.64 4.17 -6.36
N LEU A 167 -1.35 4.36 -7.66
CA LEU A 167 -0.84 3.27 -8.51
C LEU A 167 0.65 3.01 -8.22
N SER A 168 0.99 1.82 -7.77
CA SER A 168 2.36 1.35 -7.60
C SER A 168 2.95 0.96 -8.96
N VAL A 169 4.03 1.64 -9.33
CA VAL A 169 4.83 1.30 -10.50
C VAL A 169 5.59 -0.01 -10.26
N SER A 170 5.73 -0.80 -11.32
CA SER A 170 6.61 -1.97 -11.43
C SER A 170 7.28 -1.97 -12.80
N GLU A 171 8.24 -2.88 -12.99
CA GLU A 171 8.93 -3.12 -14.27
C GLU A 171 8.01 -3.57 -15.41
N GLN A 172 6.76 -3.93 -15.11
CA GLN A 172 5.79 -4.42 -16.10
C GLN A 172 4.73 -3.40 -16.50
N ASN A 173 4.59 -2.28 -15.77
CA ASN A 173 3.46 -1.35 -15.95
C ASN A 173 3.87 0.10 -16.18
N GLN A 174 5.13 0.40 -16.49
CA GLN A 174 5.60 1.79 -16.54
C GLN A 174 4.94 2.63 -17.63
N ALA A 175 4.72 2.06 -18.82
CA ALA A 175 4.07 2.79 -19.91
C ALA A 175 2.62 3.15 -19.54
N GLU A 176 1.89 2.22 -18.92
CA GLU A 176 0.54 2.44 -18.46
C GLU A 176 0.48 3.38 -17.24
N ALA A 177 1.46 3.29 -16.34
CA ALA A 177 1.55 4.17 -15.19
C ALA A 177 1.83 5.62 -15.62
N GLU A 178 2.66 5.83 -16.64
CA GLU A 178 2.90 7.16 -17.23
C GLU A 178 1.63 7.69 -17.93
N ALA A 179 0.88 6.83 -18.63
CA ALA A 179 -0.40 7.21 -19.20
C ALA A 179 -1.44 7.58 -18.11
N TYR A 180 -1.48 6.82 -17.02
CA TYR A 180 -2.35 7.10 -15.87
C TYR A 180 -1.95 8.40 -15.15
N LEU A 181 -0.66 8.65 -14.97
CA LEU A 181 -0.12 9.90 -14.44
C LEU A 181 -0.54 11.10 -15.30
N ARG A 182 -0.42 11.00 -16.62
CA ARG A 182 -0.90 12.02 -17.58
C ARG A 182 -2.39 12.32 -17.46
N SER A 183 -3.19 11.35 -17.03
CA SER A 183 -4.63 11.54 -16.80
C SER A 183 -4.98 12.10 -15.40
N GLY A 184 -3.98 12.52 -14.62
CA GLY A 184 -4.17 13.09 -13.27
C GLY A 184 -4.13 12.06 -12.14
N GLY A 185 -3.83 10.80 -12.42
CA GLY A 185 -3.65 9.77 -11.40
C GLY A 185 -2.32 9.90 -10.65
N ASN A 186 -2.30 9.54 -9.37
CA ASN A 186 -1.06 9.51 -8.58
C ASN A 186 -0.35 8.17 -8.71
N ILE A 187 0.97 8.19 -8.92
CA ILE A 187 1.79 6.97 -9.00
C ILE A 187 2.85 6.95 -7.90
N ALA A 188 3.23 5.77 -7.44
CA ALA A 188 4.35 5.57 -6.53
C ALA A 188 5.46 4.77 -7.21
N ALA A 189 6.69 5.30 -7.23
CA ALA A 189 7.85 4.68 -7.84
C ALA A 189 9.00 4.58 -6.83
N VAL A 190 9.78 3.50 -6.93
CA VAL A 190 10.94 3.27 -6.06
C VAL A 190 12.20 3.77 -6.76
N PHE A 191 13.01 4.58 -6.08
CA PHE A 191 14.21 5.20 -6.62
C PHE A 191 15.48 4.78 -5.85
N TRP A 192 16.62 4.81 -6.54
CA TRP A 192 17.94 4.60 -5.95
C TRP A 192 19.04 5.24 -6.81
N PRO A 193 20.10 5.85 -6.23
CA PRO A 193 20.37 6.04 -4.79
C PRO A 193 19.60 7.17 -4.13
N GLU A 194 19.00 8.05 -4.91
CA GLU A 194 18.29 9.24 -4.43
C GLU A 194 16.90 9.36 -5.07
N ILE A 195 15.98 10.01 -4.35
CA ILE A 195 14.69 10.43 -4.91
C ILE A 195 14.95 11.79 -5.58
N PRO A 196 14.82 11.91 -6.92
CA PRO A 196 15.06 13.18 -7.59
C PRO A 196 13.87 14.11 -7.37
N ASP A 197 14.06 15.43 -7.45
CA ASP A 197 12.94 16.41 -7.36
C ASP A 197 11.97 16.29 -8.55
N ARG A 198 12.46 15.80 -9.70
CA ARG A 198 11.68 15.59 -10.91
C ARG A 198 12.02 14.28 -11.59
N TRP A 199 11.01 13.64 -12.17
CA TRP A 199 11.18 12.47 -13.02
C TRP A 199 10.23 12.55 -14.21
N ARG A 200 10.77 12.43 -15.43
CA ARG A 200 10.01 12.52 -16.70
C ARG A 200 9.17 13.80 -16.86
N GLY A 201 9.68 14.91 -16.32
CA GLY A 201 8.99 16.20 -16.39
C GLY A 201 7.90 16.40 -15.33
N TYR A 202 7.66 15.44 -14.44
CA TYR A 202 6.74 15.55 -13.31
C TYR A 202 7.50 15.81 -12.00
N GLU A 203 6.84 16.47 -11.08
CA GLU A 203 7.31 16.62 -9.70
C GLU A 203 7.26 15.28 -8.97
N VAL A 204 8.28 15.02 -8.16
CA VAL A 204 8.37 13.84 -7.30
C VAL A 204 8.32 14.28 -5.85
N ILE A 205 7.29 13.86 -5.15
CA ILE A 205 7.12 14.07 -3.72
C ILE A 205 7.91 12.99 -2.96
N ASP A 206 8.68 13.38 -1.95
CA ASP A 206 9.35 12.44 -1.06
C ASP A 206 8.32 11.68 -0.19
N GLY A 207 7.98 10.46 -0.64
CA GLY A 207 7.08 9.56 0.04
C GLY A 207 7.66 8.89 1.29
N ASP A 208 8.94 9.08 1.60
CA ASP A 208 9.55 8.67 2.88
C ASP A 208 9.36 9.73 3.98
N TYR A 209 8.95 10.97 3.65
CA TYR A 209 8.67 12.02 4.64
C TYR A 209 7.46 11.70 5.53
N HIS A 210 6.34 11.25 4.95
CA HIS A 210 5.18 10.66 5.64
C HIS A 210 4.46 9.65 4.74
N ASP A 211 3.46 8.94 5.26
CA ASP A 211 2.69 7.95 4.47
C ASP A 211 1.30 8.44 4.04
N ALA A 212 0.79 9.56 4.58
CA ALA A 212 -0.56 10.07 4.33
C ALA A 212 -0.80 10.60 2.90
N ARG A 213 -1.00 9.70 1.93
CA ARG A 213 -1.14 10.03 0.50
C ARG A 213 -2.38 10.80 0.11
N PHE A 214 -3.43 10.73 0.93
CA PHE A 214 -4.66 11.51 0.72
C PHE A 214 -4.45 13.02 0.89
N LEU A 215 -3.27 13.46 1.36
CA LEU A 215 -2.86 14.87 1.41
C LEU A 215 -2.14 15.32 0.14
N ASP A 216 -1.71 14.39 -0.70
CA ASP A 216 -0.98 14.71 -1.91
C ASP A 216 -1.92 15.30 -2.96
N GLY A 217 -1.39 16.15 -3.85
CA GLY A 217 -2.12 16.66 -5.01
C GLY A 217 -2.44 15.56 -6.04
N GLN A 218 -3.04 15.92 -7.17
CA GLN A 218 -3.31 14.99 -8.27
C GLN A 218 -2.20 15.04 -9.33
N GLY A 219 -2.02 13.95 -10.07
CA GLY A 219 -1.03 13.85 -11.14
C GLY A 219 0.42 13.92 -10.66
N CYS A 220 0.70 13.46 -9.43
CA CYS A 220 2.03 13.49 -8.84
C CYS A 220 2.70 12.11 -8.78
N ILE A 221 4.03 12.12 -8.70
CA ILE A 221 4.83 10.92 -8.41
C ILE A 221 5.21 10.94 -6.94
N ILE A 222 4.96 9.84 -6.25
CA ILE A 222 5.42 9.60 -4.89
C ILE A 222 6.69 8.77 -4.98
N GLY A 223 7.84 9.40 -4.75
CA GLY A 223 9.13 8.75 -4.70
C GLY A 223 9.33 8.00 -3.40
N LEU A 224 9.85 6.78 -3.48
CA LEU A 224 10.19 5.95 -2.33
C LEU A 224 11.64 5.50 -2.44
N SER A 225 12.41 5.60 -1.37
CA SER A 225 13.79 5.08 -1.40
C SER A 225 13.78 3.56 -1.44
N ALA A 226 14.63 2.96 -2.27
CA ALA A 226 14.89 1.53 -2.21
C ALA A 226 15.48 1.12 -0.85
N LYS A 227 14.96 0.02 -0.29
CA LYS A 227 15.33 -0.50 1.04
C LYS A 227 15.87 -1.92 0.94
N GLY A 228 16.90 -2.21 1.74
CA GLY A 228 17.53 -3.54 1.78
C GLY A 228 17.98 -3.98 0.38
N ILE A 229 17.67 -5.22 0.03
CA ILE A 229 18.03 -5.84 -1.26
C ILE A 229 17.43 -5.13 -2.48
N ALA A 230 16.38 -4.31 -2.33
CA ALA A 230 15.82 -3.53 -3.44
C ALA A 230 16.86 -2.56 -4.03
N ARG A 231 17.87 -2.15 -3.26
CA ARG A 231 18.96 -1.27 -3.73
C ARG A 231 19.84 -1.92 -4.79
N GLU A 232 19.82 -3.24 -4.86
CA GLU A 232 20.54 -4.07 -5.81
C GLU A 232 19.64 -4.52 -6.97
N ASP A 233 18.40 -4.02 -7.04
CA ASP A 233 17.50 -4.38 -8.13
C ASP A 233 18.01 -3.86 -9.48
N LEU A 234 18.10 -4.78 -10.42
CA LEU A 234 18.41 -4.54 -11.84
C LEU A 234 17.28 -5.00 -12.76
N SER A 235 16.13 -5.43 -12.19
CA SER A 235 14.99 -5.90 -12.98
C SER A 235 14.20 -4.75 -13.64
N GLY A 236 14.40 -3.51 -13.15
CA GLY A 236 13.66 -2.34 -13.58
C GLY A 236 12.50 -1.99 -12.63
N PHE A 237 12.37 -2.70 -11.50
CA PHE A 237 11.44 -2.34 -10.43
C PHE A 237 11.90 -1.05 -9.72
N VAL A 238 13.21 -0.93 -9.47
CA VAL A 238 13.82 0.29 -8.94
C VAL A 238 14.32 1.17 -10.08
N VAL A 239 13.87 2.42 -10.09
CA VAL A 239 14.36 3.46 -10.99
C VAL A 239 15.75 3.90 -10.52
N ARG A 240 16.74 3.63 -11.36
CA ARG A 240 18.14 4.03 -11.12
C ARG A 240 18.35 5.48 -11.54
N THR A 241 18.76 6.33 -10.60
CA THR A 241 19.10 7.74 -10.86
C THR A 241 20.60 7.98 -11.03
N ASP A 242 21.44 7.03 -10.59
CA ASP A 242 22.89 7.04 -10.73
C ASP A 242 23.37 6.65 -12.14
N ALA A 243 22.60 5.83 -12.83
CA ALA A 243 22.91 5.41 -14.18
C ALA A 243 22.22 6.33 -15.18
N SER A 244 22.99 6.84 -16.15
CA SER A 244 22.49 7.28 -17.45
C SER A 244 21.93 6.09 -18.26
N ALA A 245 21.27 5.14 -17.61
CA ALA A 245 20.70 3.96 -18.23
C ALA A 245 19.40 4.39 -18.90
N PRO A 246 19.31 4.34 -20.24
CA PRO A 246 18.07 4.58 -20.91
C PRO A 246 17.06 3.58 -20.40
N TRP A 247 15.94 4.11 -19.91
CA TRP A 247 14.70 3.39 -19.77
C TRP A 247 14.50 2.52 -21.01
N LYS A 248 14.39 1.19 -20.86
CA LYS A 248 14.01 0.33 -21.99
C LYS A 248 12.59 0.72 -22.38
N HIS A 249 12.45 1.56 -23.40
CA HIS A 249 11.18 1.72 -24.09
C HIS A 249 10.77 0.31 -24.53
N GLY A 250 9.65 -0.18 -24.01
CA GLY A 250 8.98 -1.31 -24.61
C GLY A 250 8.71 -0.93 -26.05
N SER A 251 9.48 -1.50 -26.97
CA SER A 251 9.23 -1.40 -28.39
C SER A 251 7.86 -2.01 -28.64
N ALA A 252 6.88 -1.16 -28.94
CA ALA A 252 5.66 -1.61 -29.58
C ALA A 252 6.06 -2.27 -30.90
N ALA A 253 5.84 -3.57 -30.98
CA ALA A 253 5.73 -4.31 -32.23
C ALA A 253 4.25 -4.38 -32.61
#